data_AF-A0A662Q880-F1
#
_entry.id   AF-A0A662Q880-F1
#
_cell.length_a   1.000
_cell.length_b   1.000
_cell.length_c   1.000
_cell.angle_alpha   90.00
_cell.angle_beta   90.00
_cell.angle_gamma   90.00
#
_symmetry.space_group_name_H-M   'P 1'
#
loop_
_entity.id
_entity.type
_entity.pdbx_description
1 polymer ?
#
loop_
_entity_poly.entity_id
_entity_poly.type
_entity_poly.pdbx_seq_one_letter_code
_entity_poly.pdbx_strand_id
1 'polypeptide(L)'
;MVNVHWRGRGLRKKIPFVPSPHDVVEKMLSIADPKPDELLIDLGSGDGRIVISAARDYGCRSLGVEIDDVLIDHSMRKIQRLGLKDAEIVKADLYQFDLSNADVITLYLLPDTLKTLKRKLLNLKRGARIICHDYKIPGLEPDEAYVVKSKITGRDHFIYLYEID
;
A
#
# COMPACT_ATOMS: atom_id res chain seq x y z
N MET A 1 24.64 6.66 11.26
CA MET A 1 25.01 5.29 10.87
C MET A 1 24.48 4.34 11.92
N VAL A 2 23.40 3.61 11.62
CA VAL A 2 22.91 2.53 12.48
C VAL A 2 22.96 1.25 11.65
N ASN A 3 23.93 0.40 11.99
CA ASN A 3 24.07 -0.93 11.45
C ASN A 3 23.01 -1.84 12.08
N VAL A 4 22.02 -2.25 11.29
CA VAL A 4 21.10 -3.31 11.70
C VAL A 4 21.60 -4.62 11.11
N HIS A 5 22.16 -5.47 11.96
CA HIS A 5 22.57 -6.83 11.60
C HIS A 5 21.33 -7.69 11.34
N TRP A 6 21.16 -8.16 10.10
CA TRP A 6 20.11 -9.09 9.71
C TRP A 6 20.57 -10.53 9.99
N ARG A 7 19.90 -11.24 10.91
CA ARG A 7 20.04 -12.70 11.08
C ARG A 7 18.65 -13.33 10.95
N GLY A 8 18.40 -14.03 9.83
CA GLY A 8 17.17 -14.81 9.67
C GLY A 8 16.88 -15.22 8.22
N ARG A 9 17.69 -16.12 7.64
CA ARG A 9 17.32 -16.81 6.40
C ARG A 9 16.22 -17.84 6.68
N GLY A 10 14.97 -17.40 6.72
CA GLY A 10 13.80 -18.24 6.46
C GLY A 10 13.41 -18.06 5.00
N LEU A 11 13.23 -19.15 4.25
CA LEU A 11 12.67 -19.13 2.90
C LEU A 11 11.24 -18.56 2.95
N ARG A 12 11.12 -17.23 2.88
CA ARG A 12 9.84 -16.58 2.63
C ARG A 12 9.46 -16.88 1.19
N LYS A 13 8.31 -17.52 1.01
CA LYS A 13 7.71 -17.78 -0.30
C LYS A 13 7.68 -16.44 -1.06
N LYS A 14 8.38 -16.35 -2.20
CA LYS A 14 8.39 -15.15 -3.03
C LYS A 14 6.96 -14.91 -3.52
N ILE A 15 6.32 -13.86 -3.01
CA ILE A 15 5.00 -13.45 -3.48
C ILE A 15 5.20 -12.87 -4.88
N PRO A 16 4.46 -13.34 -5.91
CA PRO A 16 4.62 -12.81 -7.25
C PRO A 16 4.20 -11.34 -7.28
N PHE A 17 4.96 -10.51 -8.00
CA PHE A 17 4.55 -9.14 -8.26
C PHE A 17 3.45 -9.12 -9.31
N VAL A 18 2.24 -8.76 -8.89
CA VAL A 18 1.10 -8.51 -9.76
C VAL A 18 0.58 -7.12 -9.42
N PRO A 19 0.74 -6.13 -10.30
CA PRO A 19 0.35 -4.78 -9.95
C PRO A 19 -1.15 -4.53 -10.12
N SER A 20 -1.71 -3.67 -9.28
CA SER A 20 -3.04 -3.10 -9.48
C SER A 20 -3.10 -2.31 -10.81
N PRO A 21 -4.10 -2.53 -11.67
CA PRO A 21 -4.31 -1.70 -12.86
C PRO A 21 -4.43 -0.21 -12.50
N HIS A 22 -3.95 0.70 -13.36
CA HIS A 22 -3.91 2.13 -13.04
C HIS A 22 -5.29 2.73 -12.78
N ASP A 23 -6.32 2.31 -13.51
CA ASP A 23 -7.70 2.74 -13.29
C ASP A 23 -8.28 2.23 -11.97
N VAL A 24 -7.85 1.06 -11.50
CA VAL A 24 -8.19 0.56 -10.16
C VAL A 24 -7.45 1.38 -9.09
N VAL A 25 -6.17 1.73 -9.31
CA VAL A 25 -5.41 2.61 -8.39
C VAL A 25 -6.07 3.97 -8.26
N GLU A 26 -6.48 4.59 -9.37
CA GLU A 26 -7.22 5.86 -9.36
C GLU A 26 -8.50 5.75 -8.53
N LYS A 27 -9.25 4.65 -8.67
CA LYS A 27 -10.46 4.45 -7.88
C LYS A 27 -10.16 4.19 -6.40
N MET A 28 -9.12 3.42 -6.07
CA MET A 28 -8.66 3.21 -4.69
C MET A 28 -8.36 4.54 -4.01
N LEU A 29 -7.56 5.40 -4.66
CA LEU A 29 -7.19 6.72 -4.13
C LEU A 29 -8.37 7.68 -4.07
N SER A 30 -9.30 7.62 -5.02
CA SER A 30 -10.54 8.41 -4.98
C SER A 30 -11.44 8.03 -3.81
N ILE A 31 -11.48 6.77 -3.41
CA ILE A 31 -12.23 6.33 -2.22
C ILE A 31 -11.47 6.73 -0.96
N ALA A 32 -10.16 6.53 -0.94
CA ALA A 32 -9.32 6.86 0.21
C ALA A 32 -9.31 8.37 0.48
N ASP A 33 -9.38 9.18 -0.57
CA ASP A 33 -9.36 10.65 -0.53
C ASP A 33 -8.25 11.23 0.38
N PRO A 34 -6.97 10.86 0.13
CA PRO A 34 -5.86 11.32 0.95
C PRO A 34 -5.66 12.83 0.80
N LYS A 35 -5.32 13.50 1.89
CA LYS A 35 -5.15 14.96 1.95
C LYS A 35 -3.67 15.36 1.91
N PRO A 36 -3.32 16.58 1.47
CA PRO A 36 -1.92 17.00 1.33
C PRO A 36 -1.08 16.89 2.61
N ASP A 37 -1.69 17.03 3.78
CA ASP A 37 -1.05 16.94 5.09
C ASP A 37 -0.98 15.52 5.67
N GLU A 38 -1.61 14.55 4.99
CA GLU A 38 -1.68 13.16 5.43
C GLU A 38 -0.53 12.31 4.92
N LEU A 39 -0.26 11.22 5.65
CA LEU A 39 0.66 10.17 5.25
C LEU A 39 -0.09 8.95 4.72
N LEU A 40 0.08 8.68 3.42
CA LEU A 40 -0.30 7.42 2.78
C LEU A 40 0.87 6.44 2.83
N ILE A 41 0.61 5.20 3.28
CA ILE A 41 1.58 4.10 3.24
C ILE A 41 1.03 2.94 2.41
N ASP A 42 1.80 2.51 1.41
CA ASP A 42 1.48 1.36 0.56
C ASP A 42 2.34 0.15 0.97
N LEU A 43 1.71 -0.92 1.48
CA LEU A 43 2.44 -2.12 1.94
C LEU A 43 2.58 -3.15 0.83
N GLY A 44 3.83 -3.46 0.47
CA GLY A 44 4.15 -4.24 -0.73
C GLY A 44 4.05 -3.37 -1.99
N SER A 45 4.69 -2.20 -1.97
CA SER A 45 4.43 -1.13 -2.94
C SER A 45 4.85 -1.44 -4.37
N GLY A 46 5.63 -2.50 -4.60
CA GLY A 46 5.96 -2.97 -5.93
C GLY A 46 6.65 -1.92 -6.80
N ASP A 47 6.10 -1.64 -7.98
CA ASP A 47 6.61 -0.61 -8.89
C ASP A 47 6.30 0.84 -8.46
N GLY A 48 5.76 1.01 -7.26
CA GLY A 48 5.48 2.29 -6.61
C GLY A 48 4.29 3.04 -7.23
N ARG A 49 3.46 2.40 -8.06
CA ARG A 49 2.39 3.12 -8.79
C ARG A 49 1.38 3.82 -7.89
N ILE A 50 1.02 3.23 -6.74
CA ILE A 50 0.08 3.85 -5.80
C ILE A 50 0.74 5.05 -5.12
N VAL A 51 1.96 4.87 -4.61
CA VAL A 51 2.79 5.94 -4.01
C VAL A 51 2.95 7.12 -4.98
N ILE A 52 3.29 6.83 -6.24
CA ILE A 52 3.49 7.85 -7.29
C ILE A 52 2.18 8.57 -7.60
N SER A 53 1.08 7.85 -7.77
CA SER A 53 -0.23 8.46 -8.04
C SER A 53 -0.73 9.30 -6.87
N ALA A 54 -0.58 8.81 -5.64
CA ALA A 54 -0.96 9.55 -4.44
C ALA A 54 -0.19 10.88 -4.31
N ALA A 55 1.14 10.83 -4.36
CA ALA A 55 1.96 12.04 -4.29
C ALA A 55 1.69 13.01 -5.45
N ARG A 56 1.49 12.51 -6.67
CA ARG A 56 1.28 13.35 -7.87
C ARG A 56 -0.11 13.99 -7.88
N ASP A 57 -1.16 13.22 -7.58
CA ASP A 57 -2.54 13.61 -7.83
C ASP A 57 -3.21 14.23 -6.59
N TYR A 58 -2.75 13.88 -5.39
CA TYR A 58 -3.30 14.35 -4.12
C TYR A 58 -2.32 15.23 -3.32
N GLY A 59 -1.03 15.24 -3.69
CA GLY A 59 -0.03 16.04 -3.00
C GLY A 59 0.25 15.59 -1.56
N CYS A 60 -0.21 14.39 -1.18
CA CYS A 60 0.02 13.83 0.14
C CYS A 60 1.41 13.21 0.25
N ARG A 61 1.91 13.10 1.48
CA ARG A 61 3.14 12.35 1.74
C ARG A 61 2.85 10.88 1.50
N SER A 62 3.64 10.25 0.67
CA SER A 62 3.40 8.88 0.19
C SER A 62 4.65 8.03 0.40
N LEU A 63 4.52 6.93 1.13
CA LEU A 63 5.61 6.02 1.45
C LEU A 63 5.27 4.60 0.98
N GLY A 64 6.11 4.02 0.13
CA GLY A 64 6.03 2.60 -0.24
C GLY A 64 6.93 1.74 0.63
N VAL A 65 6.39 0.64 1.16
CA VAL A 65 7.17 -0.38 1.87
C VAL A 65 7.34 -1.59 0.96
N GLU A 66 8.58 -1.88 0.55
CA GLU A 66 8.89 -2.99 -0.36
C GLU A 66 10.12 -3.77 0.13
N ILE A 67 10.20 -5.06 -0.23
CA ILE A 67 11.29 -5.96 0.16
C ILE A 67 12.16 -6.39 -1.03
N ASP A 68 11.64 -6.42 -2.25
CA ASP A 68 12.36 -6.81 -3.46
C ASP A 68 13.18 -5.63 -4.01
N ASP A 69 14.50 -5.79 -4.00
CA ASP A 69 15.48 -4.78 -4.42
C ASP A 69 15.26 -4.28 -5.86
N VAL A 70 14.81 -5.14 -6.77
CA VAL A 70 14.59 -4.75 -8.18
C VAL A 70 13.41 -3.79 -8.30
N LEU A 71 12.35 -4.04 -7.52
CA LEU A 71 11.16 -3.20 -7.49
C LEU A 71 11.42 -1.86 -6.80
N ILE A 72 12.23 -1.86 -5.74
CA ILE A 72 12.70 -0.64 -5.06
C ILE A 72 13.51 0.22 -6.04
N ASP A 73 14.52 -0.34 -6.70
CA ASP A 73 15.36 0.40 -7.63
C ASP A 73 14.56 0.95 -8.83
N HIS A 74 13.56 0.20 -9.30
CA HIS A 74 12.68 0.64 -10.37
C HIS A 74 11.76 1.80 -9.92
N SER A 75 11.11 1.68 -8.77
CA SER A 75 10.18 2.68 -8.24
C SER A 75 10.90 3.98 -7.86
N MET A 76 12.06 3.90 -7.20
CA MET A 76 12.87 5.08 -6.84
C MET A 76 13.34 5.86 -8.09
N ARG A 77 13.82 5.17 -9.13
CA ARG A 77 14.20 5.83 -10.41
C ARG A 77 13.02 6.52 -11.06
N LYS A 78 11.83 5.92 -11.00
CA LYS A 78 10.60 6.49 -11.55
C LYS A 78 10.17 7.73 -10.78
N ILE A 79 10.21 7.69 -9.44
CA ILE A 79 9.95 8.84 -8.55
C ILE A 79 10.91 9.99 -8.87
N GLN A 80 12.22 9.69 -8.94
CA GLN A 80 13.24 10.70 -9.24
C GLN A 80 13.02 11.34 -10.61
N ARG A 81 12.75 10.54 -11.64
CA ARG A 81 12.49 11.02 -13.00
C ARG A 81 11.26 11.94 -13.08
N LEU A 82 10.25 11.69 -12.23
CA LEU A 82 9.04 12.51 -12.15
C LEU A 82 9.19 13.72 -11.22
N GLY A 83 10.29 13.84 -10.48
CA GLY A 83 10.54 14.97 -9.57
C GLY A 83 9.61 15.02 -8.35
N LEU A 84 9.04 13.89 -7.95
CA LEU A 84 8.07 13.82 -6.86
C LEU A 84 8.80 13.81 -5.51
N LYS A 85 8.74 14.93 -4.78
CA LYS A 85 9.42 15.10 -3.48
C LYS A 85 8.66 14.44 -2.33
N ASP A 86 7.35 14.28 -2.47
CA ASP A 86 6.46 13.72 -1.46
C ASP A 86 6.27 12.20 -1.61
N ALA A 87 7.03 11.55 -2.51
CA ALA A 87 7.03 10.11 -2.71
C ALA A 87 8.37 9.49 -2.28
N GLU A 88 8.31 8.49 -1.40
CA GLU A 88 9.49 7.75 -0.93
C GLU A 88 9.22 6.24 -0.98
N ILE A 89 10.28 5.45 -1.14
CA ILE A 89 10.24 3.98 -1.04
C ILE A 89 11.27 3.56 0.00
N VAL A 90 10.84 2.74 0.96
CA VAL A 90 11.72 2.18 1.98
C VAL A 90 11.83 0.66 1.83
N LYS A 91 13.07 0.17 1.90
CA LYS A 91 13.33 -1.27 2.00
C LYS A 91 13.00 -1.75 3.41
N ALA A 92 11.85 -2.39 3.59
CA ALA A 92 11.48 -2.94 4.88
C ALA A 92 10.54 -4.14 4.75
N ASP A 93 10.55 -4.97 5.79
CA ASP A 93 9.56 -6.03 5.95
C ASP A 93 8.23 -5.42 6.43
N LEU A 94 7.19 -5.53 5.60
CA LEU A 94 5.85 -5.01 5.90
C LEU A 94 5.26 -5.57 7.22
N TYR A 95 5.68 -6.76 7.67
CA TYR A 95 5.18 -7.32 8.93
C TYR A 95 5.79 -6.60 10.16
N GLN A 96 6.97 -5.98 10.00
CA GLN A 96 7.72 -5.33 11.07
C GLN A 96 7.63 -3.80 11.00
N PHE A 97 7.45 -3.23 9.81
CA PHE A 97 7.45 -1.78 9.58
C PHE A 97 6.40 -1.03 10.40
N ASP A 98 6.74 0.06 11.07
CA ASP A 98 5.79 0.79 11.93
C ASP A 98 4.73 1.57 11.13
N LEU A 99 3.47 1.49 11.54
CA LEU A 99 2.34 2.14 10.86
C LEU A 99 1.65 3.20 11.71
N SER A 100 2.16 3.50 12.91
CA SER A 100 1.47 4.35 13.90
C SER A 100 1.09 5.73 13.38
N ASN A 101 1.85 6.26 12.42
CA ASN A 101 1.65 7.60 11.87
C ASN A 101 0.81 7.64 10.59
N ALA A 102 0.43 6.50 10.02
CA ALA A 102 -0.31 6.44 8.76
C ALA A 102 -1.73 7.00 8.92
N ASP A 103 -2.14 7.84 7.97
CA ASP A 103 -3.52 8.32 7.80
C ASP A 103 -4.28 7.43 6.80
N VAL A 104 -3.58 6.94 5.78
CA VAL A 104 -4.12 6.06 4.74
C VAL A 104 -3.19 4.87 4.55
N ILE A 105 -3.75 3.67 4.50
CA ILE A 105 -3.04 2.44 4.18
C ILE A 105 -3.63 1.83 2.90
N THR A 106 -2.80 1.51 1.92
CA THR A 106 -3.23 0.76 0.72
C THR A 106 -2.61 -0.63 0.70
N LEU A 107 -3.41 -1.63 0.31
CA LEU A 107 -3.05 -3.04 0.33
C LEU A 107 -3.55 -3.76 -0.92
N TYR A 108 -2.65 -4.43 -1.63
CA TYR A 108 -3.00 -5.49 -2.58
C TYR A 108 -2.22 -6.76 -2.23
N LEU A 109 -2.72 -7.49 -1.22
CA LEU A 109 -2.01 -8.59 -0.58
C LEU A 109 -2.90 -9.83 -0.46
N LEU A 110 -2.27 -11.01 -0.38
CA LEU A 110 -2.98 -12.28 -0.23
C LEU A 110 -3.68 -12.38 1.14
N PRO A 111 -4.77 -13.15 1.25
CA PRO A 111 -5.55 -13.31 2.49
C PRO A 111 -4.72 -13.68 3.73
N ASP A 112 -3.73 -14.58 3.60
CA ASP A 112 -2.86 -14.98 4.73
C ASP A 112 -1.99 -13.82 5.23
N THR A 113 -1.52 -12.97 4.31
CA THR A 113 -0.78 -11.76 4.65
C THR A 113 -1.69 -10.77 5.37
N LEU A 114 -2.89 -10.50 4.85
CA LEU A 114 -3.88 -9.62 5.48
C LEU A 114 -4.28 -10.13 6.88
N LYS A 115 -4.49 -11.45 7.03
CA LYS A 115 -4.78 -12.08 8.33
C LYS A 115 -3.67 -11.81 9.33
N THR A 116 -2.41 -11.92 8.90
CA THR A 116 -1.25 -11.67 9.76
C THR A 116 -1.13 -10.19 10.14
N LEU A 117 -1.43 -9.27 9.21
CA LEU A 117 -1.38 -7.83 9.45
C LEU A 117 -2.58 -7.28 10.23
N LYS A 118 -3.71 -7.99 10.29
CA LYS A 118 -4.97 -7.54 10.89
C LYS A 118 -4.81 -6.80 12.22
N ARG A 119 -4.11 -7.40 13.19
CA ARG A 119 -3.92 -6.77 14.52
C ARG A 119 -3.17 -5.45 14.43
N LYS A 120 -2.20 -5.35 13.53
CA LYS A 120 -1.40 -4.14 13.31
C LYS A 120 -2.24 -3.04 12.66
N LEU A 121 -3.08 -3.41 11.69
CA LEU A 121 -4.02 -2.50 11.02
C LEU A 121 -5.09 -1.96 11.97
N LEU A 122 -5.59 -2.79 12.90
CA LEU A 122 -6.58 -2.34 13.90
C LEU A 122 -5.97 -1.46 15.02
N ASN A 123 -4.64 -1.34 15.09
CA ASN A 123 -3.94 -0.49 16.06
C ASN A 123 -3.50 0.85 15.46
N LEU A 124 -3.96 1.19 14.25
CA LEU A 124 -3.74 2.51 13.66
C LEU A 124 -4.43 3.60 14.50
N LYS A 125 -4.05 4.85 14.24
CA LYS A 125 -4.69 6.00 14.88
C LYS A 125 -6.16 6.12 14.44
N ARG A 126 -6.99 6.67 15.34
CA ARG A 126 -8.38 7.05 15.03
C ARG A 126 -8.43 7.98 13.81
N GLY A 127 -9.39 7.74 12.92
CA GLY A 127 -9.53 8.42 11.63
C GLY A 127 -8.69 7.85 10.49
N ALA A 128 -7.83 6.85 10.74
CA ALA A 128 -7.08 6.22 9.65
C ALA A 128 -8.00 5.40 8.74
N ARG A 129 -7.72 5.40 7.43
CA ARG A 129 -8.46 4.64 6.41
C ARG A 129 -7.59 3.54 5.82
N ILE A 130 -8.14 2.35 5.63
CA ILE A 130 -7.46 1.22 5.00
C ILE A 130 -8.21 0.84 3.72
N ILE A 131 -7.50 0.83 2.60
CA ILE A 131 -8.01 0.39 1.30
C ILE A 131 -7.39 -0.96 0.93
N CYS A 132 -8.23 -1.98 0.77
CA CYS A 132 -7.81 -3.28 0.25
C CYS A 132 -8.32 -3.51 -1.16
N HIS A 133 -7.44 -4.01 -2.04
CA HIS A 133 -7.76 -4.44 -3.40
C HIS A 133 -7.95 -5.97 -3.45
N ASP A 134 -9.06 -6.41 -4.07
CA ASP A 134 -9.55 -7.78 -4.31
C ASP A 134 -9.80 -8.69 -3.09
N TYR A 135 -9.12 -8.45 -1.96
CA TYR A 135 -9.25 -9.29 -0.77
C TYR A 135 -9.63 -8.46 0.46
N LYS A 136 -10.67 -8.91 1.18
CA LYS A 136 -11.02 -8.39 2.50
C LYS A 136 -9.96 -8.77 3.53
N ILE A 137 -9.87 -7.98 4.61
CA ILE A 137 -9.16 -8.40 5.83
C ILE A 137 -9.94 -9.55 6.47
N PRO A 138 -9.36 -10.76 6.65
CA PRO A 138 -10.11 -11.91 7.12
C PRO A 138 -10.78 -11.73 8.49
N GLY A 139 -12.09 -12.02 8.54
CA GLY A 139 -12.91 -11.87 9.75
C GLY A 139 -13.13 -10.41 10.16
N LEU A 140 -13.04 -9.47 9.22
CA LEU A 140 -13.40 -8.08 9.42
C LEU A 140 -14.31 -7.66 8.24
N GLU A 141 -15.49 -7.16 8.56
CA GLU A 141 -16.36 -6.58 7.54
C GLU A 141 -15.90 -5.17 7.21
N PRO A 142 -15.85 -4.81 5.93
CA PRO A 142 -15.53 -3.45 5.51
C PRO A 142 -16.71 -2.51 5.77
N ASP A 143 -16.41 -1.25 6.02
CA ASP A 143 -17.41 -0.19 6.13
C ASP A 143 -18.03 0.08 4.75
N GLU A 144 -17.22 0.03 3.70
CA GLU A 144 -17.69 0.14 2.32
C GLU A 144 -17.01 -0.85 1.38
N ALA A 145 -17.75 -1.29 0.35
CA ALA A 145 -17.27 -2.20 -0.67
C ALA A 145 -17.69 -1.73 -2.06
N TYR A 146 -16.75 -1.77 -3.00
CA TYR A 146 -16.91 -1.28 -4.36
C TYR A 146 -16.49 -2.34 -5.37
N VAL A 147 -17.11 -2.32 -6.54
CA VAL A 147 -16.71 -3.12 -7.70
C VAL A 147 -16.29 -2.20 -8.83
N VAL A 148 -15.11 -2.46 -9.40
CA VAL A 148 -14.52 -1.67 -10.48
C VAL A 148 -14.19 -2.58 -11.64
N LYS A 149 -14.85 -2.41 -12.78
CA LYS A 149 -14.43 -3.05 -14.02
C LYS A 149 -13.23 -2.29 -14.58
N SER A 150 -12.05 -2.90 -14.55
CA SER A 150 -10.85 -2.31 -15.16
C SER A 150 -11.02 -2.26 -16.67
N LYS A 151 -10.92 -1.08 -17.25
CA LYS A 151 -10.86 -0.83 -18.69
C LYS A 151 -9.56 -1.37 -19.29
N ILE A 152 -8.50 -1.50 -18.47
CA ILE A 152 -7.19 -2.00 -18.90
C ILE A 152 -7.20 -3.52 -19.01
N THR A 153 -7.74 -4.23 -18.01
CA THR A 153 -7.71 -5.71 -17.96
C THR A 153 -9.02 -6.37 -18.38
N GLY A 154 -10.12 -5.61 -18.43
CA GLY A 154 -11.49 -6.11 -18.65
C GLY A 154 -12.10 -6.84 -17.45
N ARG A 155 -11.33 -7.03 -16.37
CA ARG A 155 -11.72 -7.78 -15.17
C ARG A 155 -12.40 -6.87 -14.16
N ASP A 156 -13.31 -7.44 -13.40
CA ASP A 156 -13.90 -6.78 -12.24
C ASP A 156 -12.95 -6.97 -11.05
N HIS A 157 -12.74 -5.87 -10.32
CA HIS A 157 -11.89 -5.79 -9.14
C HIS A 157 -12.72 -5.31 -7.95
N PHE A 158 -12.40 -5.79 -6.76
CA PHE A 158 -13.09 -5.35 -5.54
C PHE A 158 -12.21 -4.37 -4.77
N ILE A 159 -12.81 -3.32 -4.23
CA ILE A 159 -12.13 -2.37 -3.33
C ILE A 159 -12.91 -2.32 -2.03
N TYR A 160 -12.21 -2.50 -0.92
CA TYR A 160 -12.79 -2.48 0.42
C TYR A 160 -12.18 -1.35 1.23
N LEU A 161 -13.03 -0.53 1.84
CA LEU A 161 -12.66 0.54 2.76
C LEU A 161 -12.94 0.07 4.20
N TYR A 162 -11.98 0.35 5.08
CA TYR A 162 -12.13 0.24 6.52
C TYR A 162 -11.74 1.56 7.18
N GLU A 163 -12.55 2.06 8.10
CA GLU A 163 -12.28 3.25 8.89
C GLU A 163 -11.96 2.85 10.34
N ILE A 164 -10.89 3.45 10.88
CA ILE A 164 -10.48 3.18 12.26
C ILE A 164 -11.14 4.21 13.16
N ASP A 165 -12.16 3.77 13.90
CA ASP A 165 -12.91 4.64 14.81
C ASP A 165 -12.12 5.11 16.02
#